data_AF-A0AB35AKG7-F1
#
_entry.id   AF-A0AB35AKG7-F1
#
_cell.length_a   1.000
_cell.length_b   1.000
_cell.length_c   1.000
_cell.angle_alpha   90.00
_cell.angle_beta   90.00
_cell.angle_gamma   90.00
#
_symmetry.space_group_name_H-M   'P 1'
#
loop_
_entity.id
_entity.type
_entity.pdbx_description
1 polymer ?
#
loop_
_entity_poly.entity_id
_entity_poly.type
_entity_poly.pdbx_seq_one_letter_code
_entity_poly.pdbx_strand_id
1 'polypeptide(L)'
;MDQLLLSWDKPFLALSAESAGNAFGVPWWLEVVGSRAGQSILDCGASPAIARQALDAGIGWAICRVNPAQFRALETYNDYRGRILTFRPPSSRRHNLRERPHDSL
;
A
#
# COMPACT_ATOMS: atom_id res chain seq x y z
N MET A 1 -3.71 -11.99 19.52
CA MET A 1 -3.76 -10.77 18.68
C MET A 1 -3.31 -11.24 17.32
N ASP A 2 -4.26 -11.84 16.61
CA ASP A 2 -3.97 -12.65 15.43
C ASP A 2 -3.53 -11.75 14.29
N GLN A 3 -2.29 -11.94 13.88
CA GLN A 3 -1.79 -11.46 12.61
C GLN A 3 -2.70 -12.04 11.54
N LEU A 4 -3.62 -11.22 11.03
CA LEU A 4 -4.28 -11.45 9.76
C LEU A 4 -3.18 -11.57 8.71
N LEU A 5 -2.67 -12.79 8.55
CA LEU A 5 -2.07 -13.29 7.34
C LEU A 5 -3.17 -13.20 6.29
N LEU A 6 -3.35 -11.98 5.75
CA LEU A 6 -3.97 -11.79 4.46
C LEU A 6 -3.33 -12.86 3.55
N SER A 7 -4.13 -13.74 2.97
CA SER A 7 -3.68 -14.60 1.90
C SER A 7 -3.44 -13.68 0.71
N TRP A 8 -2.21 -13.19 0.57
CA TRP A 8 -1.78 -12.45 -0.62
C TRP A 8 -1.69 -13.44 -1.77
N ASP A 9 -2.83 -13.88 -2.30
CA ASP A 9 -2.88 -14.71 -3.51
C ASP A 9 -2.29 -13.96 -4.72
N LYS A 10 -2.16 -12.64 -4.62
CA LYS A 10 -1.51 -11.80 -5.62
C LYS A 10 -0.30 -11.08 -5.03
N PRO A 11 0.92 -11.36 -5.50
CA PRO A 11 2.09 -10.57 -5.13
C PRO A 11 1.95 -9.13 -5.68
N PHE A 12 2.47 -8.16 -4.93
CA PHE A 12 2.67 -6.81 -5.43
C PHE A 12 4.07 -6.66 -6.00
N LEU A 13 4.24 -5.81 -7.01
CA LEU A 13 5.50 -5.53 -7.68
C LEU A 13 6.20 -4.26 -7.17
N ALA A 14 5.42 -3.28 -6.70
CA ALA A 14 5.94 -1.97 -6.30
C ALA A 14 5.23 -1.45 -5.05
N LEU A 15 6.00 -0.82 -4.16
CA LEU A 15 5.51 -0.15 -2.96
C LEU A 15 6.17 1.23 -2.88
N SER A 16 5.37 2.29 -2.83
CA SER A 16 5.87 3.66 -2.74
C SER A 16 6.61 3.90 -1.43
N ALA A 17 7.44 4.94 -1.34
CA ALA A 17 7.95 5.45 -0.06
C ALA A 17 6.80 5.79 0.90
N GLU A 18 7.09 5.84 2.20
CA GLU A 18 6.08 6.16 3.21
C GLU A 18 5.47 7.55 2.98
N SER A 19 4.15 7.64 3.11
CA SER A 19 3.38 8.88 2.88
C SER A 19 3.54 9.51 1.49
N ALA A 20 4.10 8.80 0.49
CA ALA A 20 4.36 9.35 -0.84
C ALA A 20 3.08 9.83 -1.55
N GLY A 21 1.95 9.15 -1.33
CA GLY A 21 0.66 9.60 -1.88
C GLY A 21 0.24 10.97 -1.34
N ASN A 22 0.54 11.26 -0.07
CA ASN A 22 0.25 12.56 0.54
C ASN A 22 1.24 13.65 0.11
N ALA A 23 2.49 13.28 -0.19
CA ALA A 23 3.54 14.22 -0.58
C ALA A 23 3.51 14.56 -2.09
N PHE A 24 3.29 13.56 -2.95
CA PHE A 24 3.44 13.68 -4.41
C PHE A 24 2.13 13.44 -5.18
N GLY A 25 1.11 12.90 -4.51
CA GLY A 25 -0.19 12.62 -5.13
C GLY A 25 -0.25 11.32 -5.93
N VAL A 26 -1.47 10.95 -6.29
CA VAL A 26 -1.77 9.75 -7.11
C VAL A 26 -1.20 9.84 -8.53
N PRO A 27 -1.27 10.98 -9.26
CA PRO A 27 -0.75 11.06 -10.63
C PRO A 27 0.74 10.72 -10.72
N TRP A 28 1.55 11.21 -9.78
CA TRP A 28 2.97 10.87 -9.71
C TRP A 28 3.20 9.36 -9.62
N TRP A 29 2.44 8.68 -8.75
CA TRP A 29 2.64 7.24 -8.58
C TRP A 29 2.25 6.46 -9.84
N LEU A 30 1.19 6.87 -10.52
CA LEU A 30 0.77 6.27 -11.79
C LEU A 30 1.86 6.38 -12.86
N GLU A 31 2.57 7.50 -12.94
CA GLU A 31 3.72 7.65 -13.85
C GLU A 31 4.86 6.70 -13.49
N VAL A 32 5.12 6.47 -12.19
CA VAL A 32 6.18 5.57 -11.72
C VAL A 32 5.87 4.10 -12.06
N VAL A 33 4.63 3.67 -11.88
CA VAL A 33 4.24 2.25 -12.04
C VAL A 33 3.68 1.91 -13.41
N GLY A 34 3.21 2.90 -14.16
CA GLY A 34 2.61 2.78 -15.49
C GLY A 34 1.53 1.70 -15.54
N SER A 35 1.63 0.82 -16.54
CA SER A 35 0.69 -0.29 -16.77
C SER A 35 0.60 -1.31 -15.61
N ARG A 36 1.48 -1.22 -14.61
CA ARG A 36 1.51 -2.11 -13.44
C ARG A 36 0.81 -1.54 -12.22
N ALA A 37 0.03 -0.46 -12.35
CA ALA A 37 -0.70 0.16 -11.24
C ALA A 37 -1.50 -0.83 -10.39
N GLY A 38 -2.23 -1.76 -11.02
CA GLY A 38 -3.02 -2.80 -10.33
C GLY A 38 -2.21 -3.80 -9.50
N GLN A 39 -0.88 -3.83 -9.65
CA GLN A 39 0.04 -4.66 -8.87
C GLN A 39 0.92 -3.81 -7.94
N SER A 40 0.52 -2.56 -7.66
CA SER A 40 1.29 -1.63 -6.85
C SER A 40 0.56 -1.22 -5.57
N ILE A 41 1.34 -0.69 -4.62
CA ILE A 41 0.85 -0.18 -3.35
C ILE A 41 1.29 1.27 -3.18
N LEU A 42 0.33 2.16 -2.96
CA LEU A 42 0.60 3.56 -2.64
C LEU A 42 0.39 3.82 -1.14
N ASP A 43 1.43 4.32 -0.47
CA ASP A 43 1.34 4.78 0.91
C ASP A 43 0.74 6.19 0.98
N CYS A 44 -0.50 6.27 1.41
CA CYS A 44 -1.31 7.50 1.44
C CYS A 44 -1.25 8.23 2.79
N GLY A 45 -0.40 7.76 3.73
CA GLY A 45 -0.30 8.34 5.06
C GLY A 45 -1.64 8.27 5.81
N ALA A 46 -2.09 9.40 6.36
CA ALA A 46 -3.35 9.53 7.11
C ALA A 46 -4.49 10.15 6.29
N SER A 47 -4.45 10.06 4.95
CA SER A 47 -5.45 10.68 4.07
C SER A 47 -6.40 9.65 3.44
N PRO A 48 -7.64 9.51 3.94
CA PRO A 48 -8.67 8.67 3.31
C PRO A 48 -9.01 9.09 1.88
N ALA A 49 -8.96 10.40 1.60
CA ALA A 49 -9.31 10.94 0.29
C ALA A 49 -8.32 10.47 -0.79
N ILE A 50 -7.02 10.51 -0.47
CA ILE A 50 -5.97 10.05 -1.38
C ILE A 50 -6.03 8.53 -1.55
N ALA A 51 -6.31 7.79 -0.46
CA ALA A 51 -6.47 6.34 -0.54
C ALA A 51 -7.61 5.94 -1.49
N ARG A 52 -8.75 6.64 -1.44
CA ARG A 52 -9.85 6.44 -2.39
C ARG A 52 -9.44 6.76 -3.82
N GLN A 53 -8.89 7.96 -4.03
CA GLN A 53 -8.43 8.39 -5.34
C GLN A 53 -7.44 7.38 -5.95
N ALA A 54 -6.58 6.79 -5.14
CA ALA A 54 -5.63 5.77 -5.58
C ALA A 54 -6.34 4.50 -6.09
N LEU A 55 -7.30 3.99 -5.32
CA LEU A 55 -8.06 2.79 -5.70
C LEU A 55 -8.95 3.02 -6.92
N ASP A 56 -9.59 4.19 -7.01
CA ASP A 56 -10.39 4.62 -8.16
C ASP A 56 -9.53 4.74 -9.43
N ALA A 57 -8.27 5.16 -9.28
CA ALA A 57 -7.29 5.22 -10.37
C ALA A 57 -6.68 3.85 -10.76
N GLY A 58 -7.15 2.75 -10.15
CA GLY A 58 -6.70 1.39 -10.50
C GLY A 58 -5.43 0.93 -9.79
N ILE A 59 -4.94 1.63 -8.76
CA ILE A 59 -3.84 1.13 -7.92
C ILE A 59 -4.31 -0.08 -7.13
N GLY A 60 -3.50 -1.14 -7.07
CA GLY A 60 -3.88 -2.40 -6.44
C GLY A 60 -4.31 -2.24 -4.97
N TRP A 61 -3.49 -1.58 -4.17
CA TRP A 61 -3.73 -1.35 -2.74
C TRP A 61 -3.29 0.04 -2.29
N ALA A 62 -3.92 0.55 -1.23
CA ALA A 62 -3.54 1.80 -0.60
C ALA A 62 -3.25 1.59 0.90
N ILE A 63 -2.11 2.05 1.38
CA ILE A 63 -1.85 2.10 2.82
C ILE A 63 -2.45 3.39 3.37
N CYS A 64 -3.33 3.28 4.36
CA CYS A 64 -3.99 4.42 4.98
C CYS A 64 -4.09 4.21 6.50
N ARG A 65 -3.35 5.02 7.25
CA ARG A 65 -3.28 4.98 8.73
C ARG A 65 -4.30 5.96 9.29
N VAL A 66 -5.53 5.48 9.44
CA VAL A 66 -6.69 6.27 9.87
C VAL A 66 -7.35 5.67 11.09
N ASN A 67 -8.20 6.44 11.77
CA ASN A 67 -8.92 5.94 12.94
C ASN A 67 -9.97 4.87 12.53
N PRO A 68 -10.46 4.04 13.49
CA PRO A 68 -11.39 2.96 13.18
C PRO A 68 -12.70 3.39 12.51
N ALA A 69 -13.21 4.60 12.82
CA ALA A 69 -14.44 5.09 12.21
C ALA A 69 -14.24 5.43 10.72
N GLN A 70 -13.14 6.09 10.39
CA GLN A 70 -12.74 6.39 9.01
C GLN A 70 -12.45 5.11 8.22
N PHE A 71 -11.76 4.14 8.84
CA PHE A 71 -11.50 2.86 8.22
C PHE A 71 -12.80 2.11 7.86
N ARG A 72 -13.78 2.05 8.78
CA ARG A 72 -15.10 1.45 8.52
C ARG A 72 -15.83 2.14 7.38
N ALA A 73 -15.73 3.47 7.28
CA ALA A 73 -16.34 4.22 6.18
C ALA A 73 -15.72 3.85 4.81
N LEU A 74 -14.40 3.62 4.75
CA LEU A 74 -13.73 3.16 3.54
C LEU A 74 -14.15 1.74 3.15
N GLU A 75 -14.23 0.83 4.12
CA GLU A 75 -14.63 -0.58 3.94
C GLU A 75 -16.12 -0.79 3.61
N THR A 76 -16.93 0.27 3.66
CA THR A 76 -18.35 0.21 3.23
C THR A 76 -18.48 0.10 1.71
N TYR A 77 -17.42 0.45 0.96
CA TYR A 77 -17.38 0.38 -0.50
C TYR A 77 -16.78 -0.97 -0.90
N ASN A 78 -17.59 -1.80 -1.56
CA ASN A 78 -17.18 -3.16 -1.95
C ASN A 78 -15.89 -3.17 -2.79
N ASP A 79 -15.68 -2.15 -3.64
CA ASP A 79 -14.51 -2.04 -4.51
C ASP A 79 -13.20 -1.74 -3.77
N TYR A 80 -13.29 -1.28 -2.50
CA TYR A 80 -12.15 -0.96 -1.65
C TYR A 80 -11.87 -2.02 -0.60
N ARG A 81 -12.85 -2.88 -0.31
CA ARG A 81 -12.75 -3.91 0.73
C ARG A 81 -11.53 -4.80 0.48
N GLY A 82 -10.68 -4.91 1.50
CA GLY A 82 -9.45 -5.71 1.43
C GLY A 82 -8.33 -5.10 0.58
N ARG A 83 -8.52 -3.88 0.04
CA ARG A 83 -7.52 -3.12 -0.71
C ARG A 83 -6.95 -1.94 0.08
N ILE A 84 -7.55 -1.62 1.23
CA ILE A 84 -6.99 -0.67 2.20
C ILE A 84 -6.15 -1.42 3.24
N LEU A 85 -4.89 -1.03 3.36
CA LEU A 85 -3.94 -1.59 4.33
C LEU A 85 -3.75 -0.58 5.47
N THR A 86 -3.94 -1.00 6.71
CA THR A 86 -3.68 -0.14 7.89
C THR A 86 -2.23 -0.19 8.35
N PHE A 87 -1.43 -1.09 7.77
CA PHE A 87 -0.01 -1.24 8.02
C PHE A 87 0.74 -1.37 6.70
N ARG A 88 2.01 -0.99 6.73
CA ARG A 88 2.91 -1.13 5.59
C ARG A 88 3.39 -2.58 5.51
N PRO A 89 3.20 -3.28 4.37
CA PRO A 89 3.78 -4.60 4.18
C PRO A 89 5.30 -4.49 4.10
N PRO A 90 6.05 -5.52 4.52
CA PRO A 90 7.50 -5.53 4.34
C PRO A 90 7.85 -5.43 2.86
N SER A 91 8.86 -4.64 2.51
CA SER A 91 9.33 -4.44 1.13
C SER A 91 9.92 -5.70 0.50
N SER A 92 10.14 -6.75 1.29
CA SER A 92 10.66 -8.05 0.86
C SER A 92 10.13 -9.15 1.76
N ARG A 93 9.93 -10.36 1.23
CA ARG A 93 9.73 -11.56 2.07
C ARG A 93 10.96 -11.72 2.97
N ARG A 94 10.79 -12.19 4.22
CA ARG A 94 11.91 -12.39 5.16
C ARG A 94 13.08 -13.19 4.56
N HIS A 95 12.80 -14.13 3.67
CA HIS A 95 13.81 -14.95 2.96
C HIS A 95 14.62 -14.19 1.88
N ASN A 96 14.13 -13.04 1.40
CA ASN A 96 14.80 -12.23 0.36
C ASN A 96 15.62 -11.07 0.94
N LEU A 97 15.66 -10.93 2.27
CA LEU A 97 16.61 -10.04 2.93
C LEU A 97 17.98 -10.69 2.78
N ARG A 98 18.78 -10.22 1.81
CA ARG A 98 20.23 -10.49 1.83
C ARG A 98 20.74 -9.99 3.17
N GLU A 99 21.21 -10.90 4.03
CA GLU A 99 22.13 -10.54 5.11
C GLU A 99 23.26 -9.72 4.47
N ARG A 100 23.48 -8.50 4.96
CA ARG A 100 24.24 -7.48 4.24
C ARG A 100 25.72 -7.90 4.13
N PRO A 101 26.39 -7.72 2.97
CA PRO A 101 27.83 -7.92 2.85
C PRO A 101 28.69 -6.83 3.53
N HIS A 102 28.09 -5.84 4.20
CA HIS A 102 28.79 -4.62 4.66
C HIS A 102 28.84 -4.46 6.19
N ASP A 103 28.52 -5.48 6.98
CA ASP A 103 28.70 -5.46 8.44
C ASP A 103 30.14 -5.81 8.86
N SER A 104 31.13 -5.53 8.01
CA SER A 104 32.55 -5.67 8.34
C SER A 104 33.35 -4.55 7.68
N LEU A 105 33.47 -3.43 8.39
CA LEU A 105 34.60 -2.50 8.32
C LEU A 105 34.93 -2.03 9.73
#